data_AF-A0A7I7YZD6-F1
#
_entry.id   AF-A0A7I7YZD6-F1
#
_cell.length_a   1.000
_cell.length_b   1.000
_cell.length_c   1.000
_cell.angle_alpha   90.00
_cell.angle_beta   90.00
_cell.angle_gamma   90.00
#
_symmetry.space_group_name_H-M   'P 1'
#
loop_
_entity.id
_entity.type
_entity.pdbx_description
1 polymer ?
#
loop_
_entity_poly.entity_id
_entity_poly.type
_entity_poly.pdbx_seq_one_letter_code
_entity_poly.pdbx_strand_id
1 'polypeptide(L)'
;MFEAAYQGNDPDMGEGNRPPWSIGEPQPEIAALIEAGKFHGDVLDAGCGEAAVSLYLAERGYTTVGLDQSPTAVALAREEAARRGLTNATFDVADISAFTGHDGRFGTIVDSTLFHSMPVELRDGYQQSIVRAAAPGASYFVLVFDRNSMPAGPVNAVTEAELRAAVGKYWVIDEIRPARIHASVPENFLTHFEGFAGADIRDEPKGRKSVGAWLLSAHLG
;
A
#
# COMPACT_ATOMS: atom_id res chain seq x y z
N MET A 1 12.56 -3.90 -0.38
CA MET A 1 11.79 -5.00 -1.00
C MET A 1 11.43 -4.60 -2.44
N PHE A 2 11.24 -5.54 -3.39
CA PHE A 2 10.84 -5.31 -4.79
C PHE A 2 11.69 -4.38 -5.69
N GLU A 3 12.93 -4.08 -5.30
CA GLU A 3 13.84 -3.23 -6.09
C GLU A 3 14.01 -3.71 -7.55
N ALA A 4 14.18 -5.03 -7.76
CA ALA A 4 14.32 -5.61 -9.09
C ALA A 4 13.09 -5.37 -9.98
N ALA A 5 11.89 -5.41 -9.41
CA ALA A 5 10.64 -5.15 -10.12
C ALA A 5 10.56 -3.69 -10.56
N TYR A 6 10.92 -2.74 -9.70
CA TYR A 6 10.96 -1.32 -10.04
C TYR A 6 12.06 -0.97 -11.06
N GLN A 7 13.15 -1.74 -11.09
CA GLN A 7 14.18 -1.63 -12.12
C GLN A 7 13.78 -2.27 -13.46
N GLY A 8 12.65 -3.00 -13.51
CA GLY A 8 12.22 -3.75 -14.70
C GLY A 8 13.05 -5.01 -14.98
N ASN A 9 13.80 -5.48 -13.99
CA ASN A 9 14.73 -6.61 -14.08
C ASN A 9 14.23 -7.87 -13.35
N ASP A 10 12.97 -7.86 -12.90
CA ASP A 10 12.39 -9.00 -12.20
C ASP A 10 11.96 -10.08 -13.21
N PRO A 11 12.62 -11.26 -13.21
CA PRO A 11 12.32 -12.32 -14.16
C PRO A 11 10.89 -12.87 -14.00
N ASP A 12 10.31 -12.77 -12.80
CA ASP A 12 8.94 -13.23 -12.55
C ASP A 12 7.89 -12.26 -13.14
N MET A 13 8.27 -11.00 -13.40
CA MET A 13 7.39 -9.98 -13.99
C MET A 13 7.42 -9.94 -15.53
N GLY A 14 8.41 -10.57 -16.15
CA GLY A 14 8.69 -10.47 -17.58
C GLY A 14 9.47 -9.20 -17.94
N GLU A 15 10.46 -9.33 -18.83
CA GLU A 15 11.40 -8.27 -19.18
C GLU A 15 10.68 -7.00 -19.68
N GLY A 16 10.98 -5.85 -19.05
CA GLY A 16 10.41 -4.54 -19.42
C GLY A 16 8.99 -4.26 -18.90
N ASN A 17 8.36 -5.19 -18.18
CA ASN A 17 7.06 -4.95 -17.57
C ASN A 17 7.20 -4.15 -16.28
N ARG A 18 6.26 -3.22 -16.07
CA ARG A 18 6.10 -2.54 -14.78
C ARG A 18 5.48 -3.49 -13.75
N PRO A 19 5.72 -3.26 -12.45
CA PRO A 19 5.08 -4.06 -11.42
C PRO A 19 3.55 -4.04 -11.55
N PRO A 20 2.87 -5.19 -11.45
CA PRO A 20 1.42 -5.28 -11.71
C PRO A 20 0.59 -4.47 -10.72
N TRP A 21 1.09 -4.24 -9.50
CA TRP A 21 0.44 -3.37 -8.50
C TRP A 21 0.54 -1.87 -8.83
N SER A 22 1.47 -1.45 -9.70
CA SER A 22 1.59 -0.08 -10.18
C SER A 22 0.52 0.24 -11.23
N ILE A 23 -0.71 0.50 -10.78
CA ILE A 23 -1.85 0.79 -11.65
C ILE A 23 -1.95 2.25 -12.12
N GLY A 24 -1.01 3.10 -11.70
CA GLY A 24 -0.89 4.52 -12.09
C GLY A 24 -1.80 5.50 -11.34
N GLU A 25 -2.60 5.01 -10.40
CA GLU A 25 -3.52 5.78 -9.56
C GLU A 25 -3.74 5.04 -8.23
N PRO A 26 -4.33 5.66 -7.19
CA PRO A 26 -4.66 4.96 -5.96
C PRO A 26 -5.52 3.71 -6.23
N GLN A 27 -5.34 2.66 -5.42
CA GLN A 27 -6.26 1.51 -5.44
C GLN A 27 -7.69 2.00 -5.25
N PRO A 28 -8.70 1.48 -5.99
CA PRO A 28 -10.06 2.01 -5.95
C PRO A 28 -10.67 2.12 -4.53
N GLU A 29 -10.33 1.18 -3.65
CA GLU A 29 -10.75 1.19 -2.25
C GLU A 29 -10.16 2.36 -1.45
N ILE A 30 -8.89 2.71 -1.71
CA ILE A 30 -8.21 3.86 -1.11
C ILE A 30 -8.73 5.16 -1.72
N ALA A 31 -8.93 5.22 -3.04
CA ALA A 31 -9.54 6.36 -3.71
C ALA A 31 -10.93 6.66 -3.13
N ALA A 32 -11.75 5.64 -2.89
CA ALA A 32 -13.07 5.81 -2.28
C ALA A 32 -13.00 6.42 -0.88
N LEU A 33 -12.02 6.04 -0.05
CA LEU A 33 -11.79 6.65 1.26
C LEU A 33 -11.37 8.13 1.15
N ILE A 34 -10.50 8.46 0.19
CA ILE A 34 -10.08 9.84 -0.09
C ILE A 34 -11.28 10.70 -0.48
N GLU A 35 -12.07 10.24 -1.45
CA GLU A 35 -13.25 10.97 -1.95
C GLU A 35 -14.38 11.07 -0.90
N ALA A 36 -14.45 10.12 0.03
CA ALA A 36 -15.33 10.19 1.19
C ALA A 36 -14.82 11.12 2.32
N GLY A 37 -13.70 11.82 2.12
CA GLY A 37 -13.13 12.76 3.08
C GLY A 37 -12.57 12.10 4.34
N LYS A 38 -12.14 10.84 4.26
CA LYS A 38 -11.64 10.07 5.42
C LYS A 38 -10.17 10.37 5.76
N PHE A 39 -9.44 11.03 4.86
CA PHE A 39 -8.06 11.45 5.07
C PHE A 39 -8.01 12.82 5.72
N HIS A 40 -7.16 12.99 6.72
CA HIS A 40 -6.97 14.24 7.47
C HIS A 40 -5.53 14.38 7.98
N GLY A 41 -5.15 15.63 8.28
CA GLY A 41 -3.79 15.98 8.72
C GLY A 41 -2.70 15.68 7.69
N ASP A 42 -1.45 15.65 8.15
CA ASP A 42 -0.34 15.11 7.37
C ASP A 42 -0.53 13.60 7.17
N VAL A 43 -0.20 13.10 5.98
CA VAL A 43 -0.40 11.70 5.60
C VAL A 43 0.93 10.96 5.49
N LEU A 44 1.03 9.79 6.14
CA LEU A 44 2.09 8.82 5.89
C LEU A 44 1.59 7.75 4.94
N ASP A 45 2.26 7.61 3.80
CA ASP A 45 2.09 6.53 2.83
C ASP A 45 3.20 5.49 3.07
N ALA A 46 2.85 4.44 3.82
CA ALA A 46 3.79 3.40 4.22
C ALA A 46 3.95 2.38 3.09
N GLY A 47 5.17 2.19 2.60
CA GLY A 47 5.44 1.37 1.43
C GLY A 47 4.91 2.01 0.16
N CYS A 48 5.23 3.29 -0.04
CA CYS A 48 4.56 4.13 -1.04
C CYS A 48 4.78 3.68 -2.48
N GLY A 49 5.79 2.85 -2.78
CA GLY A 49 6.15 2.48 -4.14
C GLY A 49 6.40 3.71 -5.03
N GLU A 50 5.77 3.74 -6.20
CA GLU A 50 5.75 4.89 -7.13
C GLU A 50 4.81 6.03 -6.67
N ALA A 51 4.36 6.03 -5.41
CA ALA A 51 3.67 7.12 -4.72
C ALA A 51 2.29 7.51 -5.26
N ALA A 52 1.55 6.58 -5.86
CA ALA A 52 0.24 6.87 -6.45
C ALA A 52 -0.75 7.50 -5.45
N VAL A 53 -0.77 7.07 -4.18
CA VAL A 53 -1.62 7.62 -3.12
C VAL A 53 -1.13 9.00 -2.70
N SER A 54 0.16 9.11 -2.34
CA SER A 54 0.79 10.38 -1.94
C SER A 54 0.60 11.49 -2.97
N LEU A 55 0.88 11.22 -4.25
CA LEU A 55 0.78 12.24 -5.31
C LEU A 55 -0.67 12.69 -5.52
N TYR A 56 -1.63 11.77 -5.47
CA TYR A 56 -3.05 12.07 -5.64
C TYR A 56 -3.62 12.94 -4.50
N LEU A 57 -3.15 12.70 -3.27
CA LEU A 57 -3.48 13.50 -2.09
C LEU A 57 -2.78 14.86 -2.12
N ALA A 58 -1.52 14.91 -2.55
CA ALA A 58 -0.77 16.15 -2.68
C ALA A 58 -1.42 17.11 -3.69
N GLU A 59 -1.93 16.60 -4.82
CA GLU A 59 -2.74 17.38 -5.77
C GLU A 59 -4.01 17.99 -5.15
N ARG A 60 -4.50 17.40 -4.05
CA ARG A 60 -5.67 17.87 -3.27
C ARG A 60 -5.29 18.74 -2.07
N GLY A 61 -4.01 19.10 -1.94
CA GLY A 61 -3.51 20.02 -0.91
C GLY A 61 -3.10 19.36 0.41
N TYR A 62 -3.07 18.03 0.49
CA TYR A 62 -2.52 17.33 1.66
C TYR A 62 -0.99 17.41 1.67
N THR A 63 -0.39 17.44 2.86
CA THR A 63 1.05 17.19 3.01
C THR A 63 1.26 15.68 3.14
N THR A 64 2.08 15.09 2.27
CA THR A 64 2.31 13.65 2.26
C THR A 64 3.78 13.29 2.43
N VAL A 65 4.05 12.27 3.24
CA VAL A 65 5.35 11.62 3.37
C VAL A 65 5.21 10.18 2.90
N GLY A 66 5.93 9.80 1.84
CA GLY A 66 6.02 8.41 1.41
C GLY A 66 7.33 7.78 1.85
N LEU A 67 7.26 6.60 2.46
CA LEU A 67 8.43 5.82 2.85
C LEU A 67 8.41 4.48 2.13
N ASP A 68 9.53 4.12 1.49
CA ASP A 68 9.68 2.81 0.85
C ASP A 68 11.10 2.27 1.05
N GLN A 69 11.27 0.94 1.03
CA GLN A 69 12.59 0.32 1.12
C GLN A 69 13.34 0.30 -0.23
N SER A 70 12.66 0.52 -1.35
CA SER A 70 13.24 0.53 -2.71
C SER A 70 13.76 1.92 -3.07
N PRO A 71 15.09 2.10 -3.25
CA PRO A 71 15.65 3.34 -3.78
C PRO A 71 15.11 3.71 -5.16
N THR A 72 14.85 2.72 -6.03
CA THR A 72 14.30 2.99 -7.37
C THR A 72 12.87 3.50 -7.29
N ALA A 73 12.00 2.90 -6.46
CA ALA A 73 10.64 3.38 -6.27
C ALA A 73 10.61 4.83 -5.75
N VAL A 74 11.45 5.14 -4.74
CA VAL A 74 11.57 6.50 -4.20
C VAL A 74 12.10 7.49 -5.25
N ALA A 75 13.04 7.08 -6.10
CA ALA A 75 13.52 7.94 -7.18
C ALA A 75 12.40 8.25 -8.20
N LEU A 76 11.64 7.23 -8.62
CA LEU A 76 10.49 7.39 -9.51
C LEU A 76 9.40 8.30 -8.90
N ALA A 77 9.10 8.12 -7.61
CA ALA A 77 8.15 8.97 -6.88
C ALA A 77 8.59 10.45 -6.85
N ARG A 78 9.87 10.71 -6.60
CA ARG A 78 10.45 12.06 -6.59
C ARG A 78 10.42 12.70 -7.98
N GLU A 79 10.78 11.94 -9.02
CA GLU A 79 10.73 12.41 -10.40
C GLU A 79 9.29 12.79 -10.79
N GLU A 80 8.33 11.94 -10.46
CA GLU A 80 6.93 12.18 -10.79
C GLU A 80 6.35 13.37 -10.02
N ALA A 81 6.68 13.54 -8.74
CA ALA A 81 6.31 14.72 -7.96
C ALA A 81 6.88 16.01 -8.58
N ALA A 82 8.16 16.00 -8.97
CA ALA A 82 8.81 17.14 -9.62
C ALA A 82 8.17 17.45 -10.97
N ARG A 83 7.86 16.42 -11.78
CA ARG A 83 7.17 16.56 -13.07
C ARG A 83 5.79 17.20 -12.93
N ARG A 84 5.08 16.92 -11.83
CA ARG A 84 3.77 17.51 -11.51
C ARG A 84 3.85 18.85 -10.76
N GLY A 85 5.04 19.27 -10.34
CA GLY A 85 5.24 20.50 -9.55
C GLY A 85 4.72 20.40 -8.11
N LEU A 86 4.63 19.19 -7.55
CA LEU A 86 4.11 18.95 -6.20
C LEU A 86 5.22 19.14 -5.16
N THR A 87 5.13 20.21 -4.38
CA THR A 87 6.13 20.55 -3.34
C THR A 87 5.72 20.10 -1.93
N ASN A 88 4.48 19.63 -1.79
CA ASN A 88 3.87 19.12 -0.55
C ASN A 88 3.94 17.59 -0.43
N ALA A 89 4.67 16.91 -1.33
CA ALA A 89 4.95 15.48 -1.27
C ALA A 89 6.46 15.24 -1.10
N THR A 90 6.85 14.52 -0.05
CA THR A 90 8.24 14.15 0.22
C THR A 90 8.39 12.64 0.29
N PHE A 91 9.51 12.11 -0.19
CA PHE A 91 9.76 10.66 -0.25
C PHE A 91 11.15 10.33 0.25
N ASP A 92 11.28 9.28 1.05
CA ASP A 92 12.57 8.81 1.55
C ASP A 92 12.67 7.28 1.56
N VAL A 93 13.91 6.81 1.41
CA VAL A 93 14.23 5.39 1.55
C VAL A 93 14.30 5.07 3.03
N ALA A 94 13.44 4.18 3.51
CA ALA A 94 13.37 3.82 4.93
C ALA A 94 12.93 2.37 5.14
N ASP A 95 13.40 1.79 6.25
CA ASP A 95 12.80 0.58 6.78
C ASP A 95 11.55 0.94 7.58
N ILE A 96 10.39 0.58 7.04
CA ILE A 96 9.09 0.88 7.65
C ILE A 96 8.92 0.22 9.03
N SER A 97 9.68 -0.84 9.33
CA SER A 97 9.61 -1.51 10.62
C SER A 97 10.37 -0.79 11.73
N ALA A 98 11.21 0.19 11.39
CA ALA A 98 12.12 0.86 12.33
C ALA A 98 12.39 2.35 12.07
N PHE A 99 11.65 3.02 11.18
CA PHE A 99 11.89 4.43 10.82
C PHE A 99 11.69 5.39 12.00
N THR A 100 12.41 6.51 12.07
CA THR A 100 12.28 7.51 13.15
C THR A 100 12.18 8.94 12.58
N GLY A 101 11.92 9.94 13.44
CA GLY A 101 11.91 11.35 13.04
C GLY A 101 10.55 11.91 12.60
N HIS A 102 9.47 11.17 12.85
CA HIS A 102 8.10 11.57 12.50
C HIS A 102 7.10 11.39 13.65
N ASP A 103 7.61 11.33 14.88
CA ASP A 103 6.82 11.06 16.08
C ASP A 103 5.65 12.03 16.23
N GLY A 104 4.44 11.51 16.47
CA GLY A 104 3.25 12.33 16.74
C GLY A 104 2.75 13.21 15.59
N ARG A 105 3.16 12.94 14.34
CA ARG A 105 2.96 13.86 13.21
C ARG A 105 1.69 13.60 12.42
N PHE A 106 1.42 12.34 12.08
CA PHE A 106 0.50 12.04 11.00
C PHE A 106 -0.94 11.91 11.48
N GLY A 107 -1.85 12.65 10.85
CA GLY A 107 -3.28 12.50 11.07
C GLY A 107 -3.84 11.26 10.36
N THR A 108 -3.22 10.85 9.25
CA THR A 108 -3.60 9.62 8.55
C THR A 108 -2.38 8.81 8.18
N ILE A 109 -2.44 7.50 8.39
CA ILE A 109 -1.45 6.54 7.90
C ILE A 109 -2.18 5.59 6.95
N VAL A 110 -1.60 5.34 5.78
CA VAL A 110 -2.14 4.42 4.79
C VAL A 110 -1.09 3.37 4.42
N ASP A 111 -1.53 2.12 4.42
CA ASP A 111 -0.83 0.96 3.87
C ASP A 111 -1.69 0.44 2.70
N SER A 112 -1.23 0.70 1.48
CA SER A 112 -1.86 0.17 0.28
C SER A 112 -0.97 -0.93 -0.28
N THR A 113 -1.22 -2.17 0.15
CA THR A 113 -0.56 -3.41 -0.32
C THR A 113 0.86 -3.69 0.22
N LEU A 114 1.28 -3.03 1.30
CA LEU A 114 2.55 -3.33 1.97
C LEU A 114 2.42 -4.46 3.00
N PHE A 115 1.31 -4.54 3.75
CA PHE A 115 1.17 -5.47 4.89
C PHE A 115 1.39 -6.95 4.54
N HIS A 116 0.93 -7.41 3.37
CA HIS A 116 1.15 -8.77 2.88
C HIS A 116 2.49 -8.95 2.17
N SER A 117 3.14 -7.85 1.81
CA SER A 117 4.44 -7.86 1.16
C SER A 117 5.57 -8.08 2.15
N MET A 118 5.49 -7.46 3.34
CA MET A 118 6.51 -7.61 4.38
C MET A 118 6.53 -9.02 5.01
N PRO A 119 7.70 -9.49 5.51
CA PRO A 119 7.78 -10.69 6.33
C PRO A 119 6.92 -10.55 7.59
N VAL A 120 6.30 -11.65 8.03
CA VAL A 120 5.34 -11.64 9.14
C VAL A 120 5.98 -11.16 10.45
N GLU A 121 7.26 -11.48 10.66
CA GLU A 121 8.05 -11.08 11.82
C GLU A 121 8.29 -9.57 11.91
N LEU A 122 8.22 -8.83 10.80
CA LEU A 122 8.40 -7.37 10.80
C LEU A 122 7.12 -6.61 11.17
N ARG A 123 5.95 -7.27 11.17
CA ARG A 123 4.65 -6.61 11.37
C ARG A 123 4.54 -5.94 12.74
N ASP A 124 5.11 -6.55 13.78
CA ASP A 124 5.06 -5.99 15.13
C ASP A 124 5.85 -4.68 15.22
N GLY A 125 7.09 -4.67 14.71
CA GLY A 125 7.92 -3.45 14.62
C GLY A 125 7.31 -2.39 13.71
N TYR A 126 6.71 -2.80 12.59
CA TYR A 126 5.96 -1.92 11.70
C TYR A 126 4.80 -1.22 12.44
N GLN A 127 3.92 -1.98 13.11
CA GLN A 127 2.80 -1.41 13.86
C GLN A 127 3.29 -0.44 14.95
N GLN A 128 4.32 -0.81 15.71
CA GLN A 128 4.92 0.08 16.71
C GLN A 128 5.46 1.38 16.10
N SER A 129 6.10 1.30 14.93
CA SER A 129 6.66 2.47 14.25
C SER A 129 5.59 3.42 13.71
N ILE A 130 4.51 2.90 13.13
CA ILE A 130 3.41 3.76 12.66
C ILE A 130 2.60 4.35 13.82
N VAL A 131 2.45 3.63 14.93
CA VAL A 131 1.81 4.14 16.15
C VAL A 131 2.61 5.29 16.75
N ARG A 132 3.95 5.17 16.81
CA ARG A 132 4.82 6.27 17.25
C ARG A 132 4.68 7.49 16.36
N ALA A 133 4.59 7.30 15.05
CA ALA A 133 4.48 8.39 14.07
C ALA A 133 3.09 9.04 14.02
N ALA A 134 2.07 8.37 14.55
CA ALA A 134 0.69 8.83 14.55
C ALA A 134 0.46 9.98 15.53
N ALA A 135 -0.25 11.03 15.08
CA ALA A 135 -0.80 12.05 15.96
C ALA A 135 -1.98 11.48 16.79
N PRO A 136 -2.35 12.11 17.92
CA PRO A 136 -3.56 11.73 18.65
C PRO A 136 -4.80 11.74 17.76
N GLY A 137 -5.59 10.67 17.78
CA GLY A 137 -6.77 10.51 16.93
C GLY A 137 -6.48 10.21 15.46
N ALA A 138 -5.24 9.82 15.12
CA ALA A 138 -4.90 9.47 13.76
C ALA A 138 -5.73 8.30 13.23
N SER A 139 -6.04 8.34 11.94
CA SER A 139 -6.67 7.23 11.21
C SER A 139 -5.62 6.33 10.56
N TYR A 140 -5.89 5.03 10.54
CA TYR A 140 -5.07 4.03 9.87
C TYR A 140 -5.91 3.22 8.89
N PHE A 141 -5.47 3.16 7.64
CA PHE A 141 -6.11 2.37 6.58
C PHE A 141 -5.16 1.30 6.04
N VAL A 142 -5.62 0.07 5.93
CA VAL A 142 -4.84 -1.07 5.38
C VAL A 142 -5.63 -1.79 4.32
N LEU A 143 -5.06 -1.89 3.12
CA LEU A 143 -5.57 -2.73 2.03
C LEU A 143 -4.62 -3.92 1.82
N VAL A 144 -5.11 -5.13 2.06
CA VAL A 144 -4.29 -6.35 2.12
C VAL A 144 -4.98 -7.56 1.50
N PHE A 145 -4.25 -8.43 0.79
CA PHE A 145 -4.84 -9.64 0.18
C PHE A 145 -5.51 -10.55 1.22
N ASP A 146 -6.68 -11.07 0.84
CA ASP A 146 -7.35 -12.13 1.57
C ASP A 146 -6.65 -13.45 1.28
N ARG A 147 -6.26 -14.17 2.34
CA ARG A 147 -5.64 -15.48 2.20
C ARG A 147 -6.55 -16.47 1.48
N ASN A 148 -7.87 -16.38 1.65
CA ASN A 148 -8.78 -17.32 1.00
C ASN A 148 -8.89 -17.09 -0.51
N SER A 149 -8.52 -15.89 -0.98
CA SER A 149 -8.47 -15.55 -2.40
C SER A 149 -7.10 -15.80 -3.03
N MET A 150 -6.11 -16.24 -2.25
CA MET A 150 -4.73 -16.42 -2.70
C MET A 150 -4.30 -17.90 -2.56
N PRO A 151 -3.63 -18.49 -3.57
CA PRO A 151 -2.88 -19.72 -3.41
C PRO A 151 -1.81 -19.59 -2.33
N ALA A 152 -1.37 -20.72 -1.77
CA ALA A 152 -0.18 -20.74 -0.94
C ALA A 152 1.03 -20.27 -1.77
N GLY A 153 1.78 -19.29 -1.28
CA GLY A 153 2.83 -18.64 -2.06
C GLY A 153 3.63 -17.61 -1.26
N PRO A 154 4.49 -16.83 -1.93
CA PRO A 154 5.42 -15.91 -1.27
C PRO A 154 4.73 -14.68 -0.64
N VAL A 155 3.46 -14.45 -0.97
CA VAL A 155 2.68 -13.34 -0.41
C VAL A 155 2.14 -13.73 0.95
N ASN A 156 2.41 -12.91 1.95
CA ASN A 156 1.95 -13.09 3.31
C ASN A 156 0.49 -12.65 3.49
N ALA A 157 -0.42 -13.15 2.65
CA ALA A 157 -1.85 -12.85 2.71
C ALA A 157 -2.45 -13.24 4.07
N VAL A 158 -3.52 -12.57 4.47
CA VAL A 158 -4.10 -12.70 5.82
C VAL A 158 -5.57 -13.06 5.77
N THR A 159 -6.01 -13.80 6.78
CA THR A 159 -7.44 -13.86 7.11
C THR A 159 -7.86 -12.60 7.87
N GLU A 160 -9.16 -12.32 7.92
CA GLU A 160 -9.72 -11.23 8.74
C GLU A 160 -9.25 -11.32 10.20
N ALA A 161 -9.24 -12.53 10.77
CA ALA A 161 -8.89 -12.77 12.16
C ALA A 161 -7.41 -12.44 12.46
N GLU A 162 -6.49 -12.74 11.54
CA GLU A 162 -5.08 -12.43 11.71
C GLU A 162 -4.78 -10.95 11.51
N LEU A 163 -5.47 -10.31 10.55
CA LEU A 163 -5.38 -8.87 10.39
C LEU A 163 -5.84 -8.16 11.66
N ARG A 164 -6.99 -8.58 12.21
CA ARG A 164 -7.52 -8.08 13.48
C ARG A 164 -6.56 -8.29 14.64
N ALA A 165 -5.97 -9.48 14.74
CA ALA A 165 -5.03 -9.82 15.81
C ALA A 165 -3.71 -9.04 15.72
N ALA A 166 -3.25 -8.71 14.51
CA ALA A 166 -2.03 -7.94 14.33
C ALA A 166 -2.23 -6.45 14.61
N VAL A 167 -3.29 -5.86 14.06
CA VAL A 167 -3.57 -4.41 14.14
C VAL A 167 -4.21 -4.04 15.49
N GLY A 168 -5.13 -4.86 16.00
CA GLY A 168 -5.90 -4.58 17.21
C GLY A 168 -5.09 -4.60 18.52
N LYS A 169 -3.82 -4.98 18.47
CA LYS A 169 -2.87 -4.82 19.58
C LYS A 169 -2.53 -3.35 19.86
N TYR A 170 -2.63 -2.50 18.84
CA TYR A 170 -2.13 -1.13 18.88
C TYR A 170 -3.19 -0.08 18.51
N TRP A 171 -4.16 -0.47 17.70
CA TRP A 171 -5.18 0.42 17.16
C TRP A 171 -6.58 -0.01 17.60
N VAL A 172 -7.48 0.95 17.75
CA VAL A 172 -8.91 0.67 17.88
C VAL A 172 -9.46 0.43 16.47
N ILE A 173 -9.83 -0.82 16.18
CA ILE A 173 -10.35 -1.20 14.87
C ILE A 173 -11.81 -0.76 14.75
N ASP A 174 -12.09 0.06 13.74
CA ASP A 174 -13.44 0.54 13.42
C ASP A 174 -14.19 -0.45 12.53
N GLU A 175 -13.52 -0.94 11.48
CA GLU A 175 -14.11 -1.86 10.50
C GLU A 175 -13.02 -2.74 9.88
N ILE A 176 -13.39 -3.99 9.57
CA ILE A 176 -12.70 -4.81 8.59
C ILE A 176 -13.77 -5.32 7.64
N ARG A 177 -13.63 -5.02 6.34
CA ARG A 177 -14.60 -5.43 5.33
C ARG A 177 -13.93 -6.09 4.13
N PRO A 178 -14.65 -6.97 3.40
CA PRO A 178 -14.19 -7.43 2.11
C PRO A 178 -13.93 -6.26 1.15
N ALA A 179 -12.90 -6.41 0.33
CA ALA A 179 -12.39 -5.43 -0.61
C ALA A 179 -11.73 -6.14 -1.80
N ARG A 180 -11.21 -5.38 -2.77
CA ARG A 180 -10.42 -5.94 -3.88
C ARG A 180 -9.17 -5.12 -4.17
N ILE A 181 -8.07 -5.81 -4.48
CA ILE A 181 -6.81 -5.19 -4.96
C ILE A 181 -6.75 -5.35 -6.46
N HIS A 182 -6.51 -4.25 -7.18
CA HIS A 182 -6.41 -4.21 -8.63
C HIS A 182 -4.96 -4.33 -9.08
N ALA A 183 -4.76 -5.00 -10.21
CA ALA A 183 -3.50 -5.17 -10.89
C ALA A 183 -3.61 -4.86 -12.38
N SER A 184 -2.57 -4.26 -12.95
CA SER A 184 -2.34 -4.16 -14.38
C SER A 184 -1.79 -5.48 -14.90
N VAL A 185 -2.59 -6.22 -15.66
CA VAL A 185 -2.24 -7.57 -16.15
C VAL A 185 -2.24 -7.56 -17.67
N PRO A 186 -1.12 -7.22 -18.33
CA PRO A 186 -1.03 -7.30 -19.77
C PRO A 186 -1.17 -8.76 -20.25
N GLU A 187 -1.57 -8.97 -21.52
CA GLU A 187 -1.88 -10.31 -22.05
C GLU A 187 -0.72 -11.31 -21.90
N ASN A 188 0.52 -10.85 -22.07
CA ASN A 188 1.74 -11.66 -21.90
C ASN A 188 2.00 -12.06 -20.43
N PHE A 189 1.35 -11.41 -19.46
CA PHE A 189 1.48 -11.69 -18.03
C PHE A 189 0.28 -12.47 -17.47
N LEU A 190 -0.78 -12.66 -18.26
CA LEU A 190 -2.03 -13.24 -17.79
C LEU A 190 -1.87 -14.62 -17.17
N THR A 191 -1.19 -15.54 -17.85
CA THR A 191 -0.99 -16.91 -17.36
C THR A 191 -0.21 -16.94 -16.05
N HIS A 192 0.79 -16.06 -15.88
CA HIS A 192 1.55 -15.95 -14.64
C HIS A 192 0.65 -15.41 -13.51
N PHE A 193 -0.12 -14.36 -13.81
CA PHE A 193 -1.07 -13.77 -12.86
C PHE A 193 -2.15 -14.77 -12.42
N GLU A 194 -2.68 -15.59 -13.33
CA GLU A 194 -3.67 -16.64 -12.99
C GLU A 194 -3.09 -17.70 -12.04
N GLY A 195 -1.83 -18.10 -12.24
CA GLY A 195 -1.12 -18.98 -11.31
C GLY A 195 -0.90 -18.34 -9.93
N PHE A 196 -0.69 -17.02 -9.90
CA PHE A 196 -0.47 -16.25 -8.67
C PHE A 196 -1.75 -15.96 -7.89
N ALA A 197 -2.82 -15.54 -8.56
CA ALA A 197 -4.04 -15.01 -7.95
C ALA A 197 -5.12 -16.07 -7.72
N GLY A 198 -4.89 -17.31 -8.16
CA GLY A 198 -5.82 -18.41 -7.95
C GLY A 198 -7.17 -18.18 -8.64
N ALA A 199 -8.26 -18.55 -7.97
CA ALA A 199 -9.58 -18.63 -8.59
C ALA A 199 -10.46 -17.37 -8.42
N ASP A 200 -10.09 -16.42 -7.55
CA ASP A 200 -10.91 -15.22 -7.24
C ASP A 200 -10.55 -14.00 -8.11
N ILE A 201 -10.20 -14.27 -9.37
CA ILE A 201 -9.82 -13.23 -10.33
C ILE A 201 -11.09 -12.65 -10.97
N ARG A 202 -11.19 -11.31 -10.98
CA ARG A 202 -12.27 -10.58 -11.64
C ARG A 202 -11.71 -9.62 -12.68
N ASP A 203 -12.39 -9.50 -13.82
CA ASP A 203 -12.15 -8.45 -14.80
C ASP A 203 -12.69 -7.11 -14.32
N GLU A 204 -11.86 -6.07 -14.44
CA GLU A 204 -12.13 -4.73 -13.96
C GLU A 204 -11.98 -3.70 -15.09
N PRO A 205 -12.54 -2.49 -14.93
CA PRO A 205 -12.35 -1.40 -15.89
C PRO A 205 -10.87 -1.13 -16.19
N LYS A 206 -10.62 -0.50 -17.35
CA LYS A 206 -9.26 -0.20 -17.88
C LYS A 206 -8.42 -1.46 -18.15
N GLY A 207 -9.06 -2.61 -18.38
CA GLY A 207 -8.38 -3.88 -18.68
C GLY A 207 -7.61 -4.46 -17.48
N ARG A 208 -7.97 -4.04 -16.27
CA ARG A 208 -7.35 -4.53 -15.04
C ARG A 208 -7.97 -5.83 -14.60
N LYS A 209 -7.28 -6.51 -13.68
CA LYS A 209 -7.83 -7.63 -12.93
C LYS A 209 -7.77 -7.31 -11.45
N SER A 210 -8.61 -7.95 -10.66
CA SER A 210 -8.58 -7.80 -9.21
C SER A 210 -8.70 -9.13 -8.51
N VAL A 211 -8.24 -9.17 -7.25
CA VAL A 211 -8.28 -10.33 -6.35
C VAL A 211 -8.85 -9.91 -5.00
N GLY A 212 -9.51 -10.82 -4.30
CA GLY A 212 -10.08 -10.57 -2.98
C GLY A 212 -9.06 -10.09 -1.95
N ALA A 213 -9.52 -9.14 -1.15
CA ALA A 213 -8.74 -8.42 -0.17
C ALA A 213 -9.60 -8.06 1.05
N TRP A 214 -8.93 -7.54 2.08
CA TRP A 214 -9.53 -6.88 3.21
C TRP A 214 -9.15 -5.41 3.20
N LEU A 215 -10.13 -4.54 3.43
CA LEU A 215 -9.89 -3.16 3.83
C LEU A 215 -10.18 -3.03 5.32
N LEU A 216 -9.18 -2.58 6.06
CA LEU A 216 -9.32 -2.25 7.48
C LEU A 216 -9.24 -0.73 7.64
N SER A 217 -10.14 -0.19 8.48
CA SER A 217 -10.04 1.16 9.04
C SER A 217 -9.95 1.09 10.56
N ALA A 218 -9.04 1.88 11.13
CA ALA A 218 -8.84 1.99 12.56
C ALA A 218 -8.44 3.41 12.95
N HIS A 219 -8.45 3.69 14.25
CA HIS A 219 -7.94 4.92 14.80
C HIS A 219 -7.07 4.70 16.04
N LEU A 220 -6.21 5.68 16.33
CA LEU A 220 -5.42 5.70 17.56
C LEU A 220 -6.31 6.21 18.71
N GLY A 221 -6.46 5.36 19.74
CA GLY A 221 -7.26 5.64 20.95
C GLY A 221 -6.58 6.48 22.01
#